data_AF-A0A061III1-F1
#
_entry.id   AF-A0A061III1-F1
#
_cell.length_a   1.000
_cell.length_b   1.000
_cell.length_c   1.000
_cell.angle_alpha   90.00
_cell.angle_beta   90.00
_cell.angle_gamma   90.00
#
_symmetry.space_group_name_H-M   'P 1'
#
loop_
_entity.id
_entity.type
_entity.pdbx_description
1 polymer ?
#
loop_
_entity_poly.entity_id
_entity_poly.type
_entity_poly.pdbx_seq_one_letter_code
_entity_poly.pdbx_strand_id
1 'polypeptide(L)'
;MPEGWAELTIGLGRWREAAWGELTEKCLESMRQGEEAEILLPGCPAPLARLALDSFTPGRDSWELAAAEKEALASQERAMGTELFRAGDPRGAARCYGRALRMLLTLPPPRTPGQTVLYANLAACQLLLGQPGLATQSCDRVLEREPGHLKALYRRGVAQAALGNLEKATADLKKVLAADPQNRAAQEQLGRVVTEGKKQDAGLARGLRKMFC
;
A
#
# COMPACT_ATOMS: atom_id res chain seq x y z
N MET A 1 14.52 -7.39 34.95
CA MET A 1 15.03 -6.81 33.69
C MET A 1 16.05 -5.74 34.06
N PRO A 2 17.25 -5.73 33.46
CA PRO A 2 18.24 -4.65 33.67
C PRO A 2 17.72 -3.32 33.11
N GLU A 3 18.23 -2.19 33.60
CA GLU A 3 17.91 -0.87 33.06
C GLU A 3 18.31 -0.78 31.57
N GLY A 4 17.41 -0.25 30.73
CA GLY A 4 17.65 -0.05 29.28
C GLY A 4 17.11 -1.13 28.34
N TRP A 5 16.50 -2.20 28.87
CA TRP A 5 15.86 -3.25 28.06
C TRP A 5 14.36 -2.97 27.86
N ALA A 6 13.87 -3.13 26.63
CA ALA A 6 12.45 -3.02 26.29
C ALA A 6 11.96 -4.37 25.75
N GLU A 7 10.82 -4.84 26.28
CA GLU A 7 10.19 -6.07 25.79
C GLU A 7 9.47 -5.80 24.46
N LEU A 8 9.75 -6.64 23.46
CA LEU A 8 9.19 -6.53 22.12
C LEU A 8 8.57 -7.87 21.73
N THR A 9 7.27 -7.90 21.49
CA THR A 9 6.59 -9.09 20.97
C THR A 9 6.56 -9.05 19.44
N ILE A 10 7.10 -10.08 18.80
CA ILE A 10 7.04 -10.20 17.33
C ILE A 10 5.59 -10.44 16.88
N GLY A 11 5.15 -9.68 15.88
CA GLY A 11 3.76 -9.73 15.39
C GLY A 11 2.85 -8.63 15.94
N LEU A 12 3.28 -7.92 16.99
CA LEU A 12 2.51 -6.85 17.62
C LEU A 12 3.36 -5.57 17.75
N GLY A 13 2.79 -4.43 17.37
CA GLY A 13 3.37 -3.11 17.62
C GLY A 13 4.04 -2.45 16.41
N ARG A 14 4.32 -1.14 16.57
CA ARG A 14 4.83 -0.25 15.51
C ARG A 14 6.32 -0.44 15.21
N TRP A 15 7.02 -1.25 15.98
CA TRP A 15 8.47 -1.42 15.88
C TRP A 15 8.91 -2.03 14.53
N ARG A 16 8.08 -2.91 13.93
CA ARG A 16 8.31 -3.47 12.58
C ARG A 16 8.42 -2.41 11.49
N GLU A 17 7.78 -1.27 11.70
CA GLU A 17 7.74 -0.17 10.74
C GLU A 17 8.80 0.90 11.06
N ALA A 18 9.53 0.75 12.18
CA ALA A 18 10.68 1.59 12.51
C ALA A 18 11.90 1.26 11.62
N ALA A 19 12.86 2.17 11.56
CA ALA A 19 14.07 2.03 10.73
C ALA A 19 14.89 0.76 11.00
N TRP A 20 14.77 0.20 12.21
CA TRP A 20 15.45 -1.02 12.64
C TRP A 20 14.58 -2.27 12.57
N GLY A 21 13.27 -2.14 12.31
CA GLY A 21 12.33 -3.27 12.32
C GLY A 21 12.73 -4.40 11.36
N GLU A 22 13.10 -4.06 10.12
CA GLU A 22 13.56 -5.06 9.13
C GLU A 22 14.87 -5.75 9.52
N LEU A 23 15.79 -5.02 10.16
CA LEU A 23 17.08 -5.58 10.62
C LEU A 23 16.86 -6.51 11.81
N THR A 24 16.04 -6.08 12.76
CA THR A 24 15.66 -6.87 13.92
C THR A 24 14.93 -8.13 13.49
N GLU A 25 13.99 -8.05 12.53
CA GLU A 25 13.27 -9.23 12.03
C GLU A 25 14.21 -10.24 11.35
N LYS A 26 15.13 -9.78 10.48
CA LYS A 26 16.15 -10.65 9.87
C LYS A 26 17.11 -11.27 10.88
N CYS A 27 17.49 -10.52 11.92
CA CYS A 27 18.36 -11.03 12.96
C CYS A 27 17.65 -12.14 13.75
N LEU A 28 16.39 -11.89 14.15
CA LEU A 28 15.56 -12.84 14.88
C LEU A 28 15.30 -14.13 14.10
N GLU A 29 15.18 -14.09 12.77
CA GLU A 29 15.06 -15.29 11.92
C GLU A 29 16.27 -16.24 12.01
N SER A 30 17.43 -15.74 12.44
CA SER A 30 18.68 -16.53 12.56
C SER A 30 19.03 -16.97 13.98
N MET A 31 18.35 -16.43 14.99
CA MET A 31 18.66 -16.65 16.41
C MET A 31 17.98 -17.89 16.98
N ARG A 32 18.58 -18.46 18.02
CA ARG A 32 18.01 -19.52 18.85
C ARG A 32 17.46 -18.94 20.16
N GLN A 33 16.53 -19.65 20.78
CA GLN A 33 16.01 -19.27 22.10
C GLN A 33 17.16 -19.15 23.13
N GLY A 34 17.18 -18.03 23.85
CA GLY A 34 18.22 -17.66 24.82
C GLY A 34 19.48 -17.06 24.22
N GLU A 35 19.54 -16.88 22.89
CA GLU A 35 20.70 -16.27 22.22
C GLU A 35 20.63 -14.74 22.34
N GLU A 36 21.82 -14.13 22.48
CA GLU A 36 22.01 -12.67 22.45
C GLU A 36 22.74 -12.30 21.16
N ALA A 37 22.24 -11.28 20.47
CA ALA A 37 22.85 -10.74 19.26
C ALA A 37 23.08 -9.23 19.40
N GLU A 38 24.15 -8.75 18.78
CA GLU A 38 24.46 -7.33 18.70
C GLU A 38 24.22 -6.83 17.27
N ILE A 39 23.29 -5.87 17.12
CA ILE A 39 22.93 -5.30 15.82
C ILE A 39 23.56 -3.93 15.67
N LEU A 40 24.30 -3.75 14.57
CA LEU A 40 24.78 -2.46 14.12
C LEU A 40 23.68 -1.73 13.35
N LEU A 41 23.18 -0.64 13.92
CA LEU A 41 22.16 0.18 13.27
C LEU A 41 22.79 1.10 12.21
N PRO A 42 22.28 1.12 10.96
CA PRO A 42 22.83 1.97 9.91
C PRO A 42 22.68 3.45 10.28
N GLY A 43 23.80 4.18 10.25
CA GLY A 43 23.85 5.61 10.57
C GLY A 43 24.30 5.96 12.00
N CYS A 44 24.53 4.97 12.86
CA CYS A 44 25.08 5.18 14.21
C CYS A 44 26.52 4.66 14.31
N PRO A 45 27.50 5.47 14.76
CA PRO A 45 28.87 5.00 15.00
C PRO A 45 28.98 4.12 16.27
N ALA A 46 28.05 4.25 17.22
CA ALA A 46 27.76 3.40 18.37
C ALA A 46 26.52 3.98 19.10
N PRO A 47 25.66 3.18 19.78
CA PRO A 47 25.92 1.85 20.33
C PRO A 47 25.23 0.70 19.59
N LEU A 48 25.83 -0.48 19.74
CA LEU A 48 25.28 -1.79 19.37
C LEU A 48 23.93 -1.99 20.08
N ALA A 49 22.87 -2.23 19.33
CA ALA A 49 21.61 -2.65 19.92
C ALA A 49 21.75 -4.13 20.30
N ARG A 50 21.73 -4.42 21.61
CA ARG A 50 21.69 -5.80 22.12
C ARG A 50 20.26 -6.32 22.08
N LEU A 51 20.09 -7.46 21.45
CA LEU A 51 18.82 -8.16 21.31
C LEU A 51 18.98 -9.54 21.95
N ALA A 52 18.10 -9.87 22.89
CA ALA A 52 18.05 -11.18 23.51
C ALA A 52 16.72 -11.83 23.14
N LEU A 53 16.76 -13.05 22.58
CA LEU A 53 15.57 -13.80 22.24
C LEU A 53 15.14 -14.65 23.44
N ASP A 54 14.28 -14.11 24.31
CA ASP A 54 13.83 -14.80 25.52
C ASP A 54 13.02 -16.08 25.22
N SER A 55 12.01 -15.95 24.37
CA SER A 55 11.16 -17.06 23.94
C SER A 55 10.74 -16.90 22.49
N PHE A 56 10.60 -18.04 21.79
CA PHE A 56 10.15 -18.10 20.41
C PHE A 56 9.13 -19.21 20.24
N THR A 57 7.96 -18.85 19.71
CA THR A 57 7.01 -19.80 19.18
C THR A 57 7.18 -19.85 17.66
N PRO A 58 7.51 -21.02 17.07
CA PRO A 58 7.54 -21.17 15.63
C PRO A 58 6.25 -20.66 15.01
N GLY A 59 6.39 -19.72 14.08
CA GLY A 59 5.26 -19.27 13.28
C GLY A 59 4.68 -20.46 12.53
N ARG A 60 3.36 -20.62 12.57
CA ARG A 60 2.67 -21.62 11.77
C ARG A 60 2.69 -21.19 10.31
N ASP A 61 2.99 -22.12 9.42
CA ASP A 61 2.98 -21.84 7.99
C ASP A 61 1.58 -21.44 7.52
N SER A 62 1.52 -20.70 6.41
CA SER A 62 0.24 -20.20 5.89
C SER A 62 -0.77 -21.33 5.64
N TRP A 63 -0.35 -22.52 5.22
CA TRP A 63 -1.28 -23.64 4.98
C TRP A 63 -1.81 -24.28 6.28
N GLU A 64 -1.16 -24.04 7.42
CA GLU A 64 -1.60 -24.57 8.71
C GLU A 64 -2.67 -23.69 9.36
N LEU A 65 -2.70 -22.40 9.00
CA LEU A 65 -3.65 -21.44 9.55
C LEU A 65 -5.05 -21.69 8.99
N ALA A 66 -6.03 -21.76 9.90
CA ALA A 66 -7.43 -21.85 9.51
C ALA A 66 -7.88 -20.57 8.79
N ALA A 67 -8.93 -20.67 7.97
CA ALA A 67 -9.44 -19.51 7.23
C ALA A 67 -9.82 -18.33 8.17
N ALA A 68 -10.49 -18.63 9.28
CA ALA A 68 -10.87 -17.63 10.28
C ALA A 68 -9.67 -16.95 10.95
N GLU A 69 -8.59 -17.71 11.22
CA GLU A 69 -7.35 -17.15 11.79
C GLU A 69 -6.68 -16.20 10.80
N LYS A 70 -6.62 -16.57 9.51
CA LYS A 70 -6.10 -15.71 8.44
C LYS A 70 -6.90 -14.43 8.29
N GLU A 71 -8.23 -14.50 8.39
CA GLU A 71 -9.11 -13.34 8.33
C GLU A 71 -8.95 -12.42 9.55
N ALA A 72 -8.77 -12.99 10.74
CA ALA A 72 -8.49 -12.22 11.96
C ALA A 72 -7.16 -11.48 11.86
N LEU A 73 -6.10 -12.16 11.44
CA LEU A 73 -4.78 -11.56 11.24
C LEU A 73 -4.78 -10.51 10.13
N ALA A 74 -5.45 -10.77 9.01
CA ALA A 74 -5.62 -9.78 7.94
C ALA A 74 -6.40 -8.55 8.42
N SER A 75 -7.39 -8.74 9.30
CA SER A 75 -8.16 -7.64 9.89
C SER A 75 -7.32 -6.79 10.85
N GLN A 76 -6.43 -7.43 11.61
CA GLN A 76 -5.48 -6.75 12.48
C GLN A 76 -4.48 -5.91 11.69
N GLU A 77 -3.88 -6.48 10.64
CA GLU A 77 -2.97 -5.77 9.73
C GLU A 77 -3.69 -4.62 9.01
N ARG A 78 -4.95 -4.80 8.61
CA ARG A 78 -5.78 -3.72 8.05
C ARG A 78 -5.96 -2.57 9.05
N ALA A 79 -6.23 -2.87 10.32
CA ALA A 79 -6.39 -1.85 11.35
C ALA A 79 -5.08 -1.10 11.57
N MET A 80 -3.95 -1.82 11.68
CA MET A 80 -2.63 -1.23 11.81
C MET A 80 -2.27 -0.33 10.62
N GLY A 81 -2.50 -0.79 9.39
CA GLY A 81 -2.25 0.01 8.20
C GLY A 81 -3.09 1.29 8.16
N THR A 82 -4.32 1.24 8.67
CA THR A 82 -5.19 2.42 8.77
C THR A 82 -4.68 3.42 9.80
N GLU A 83 -4.17 2.94 10.93
CA GLU A 83 -3.52 3.79 11.94
C GLU A 83 -2.24 4.44 11.41
N LEU A 84 -1.39 3.70 10.70
CA LEU A 84 -0.17 4.25 10.07
C LEU A 84 -0.49 5.27 8.99
N PHE A 85 -1.53 5.02 8.18
CA PHE A 85 -1.99 5.98 7.18
C PHE A 85 -2.45 7.29 7.83
N ARG A 86 -3.20 7.21 8.94
CA ARG A 86 -3.60 8.38 9.73
C ARG A 86 -2.42 9.10 10.37
N ALA A 87 -1.39 8.35 10.76
CA ALA A 87 -0.14 8.90 11.30
C ALA A 87 0.76 9.53 10.23
N GLY A 88 0.36 9.51 8.95
CA GLY A 88 1.13 10.12 7.86
C GLY A 88 2.24 9.24 7.30
N ASP A 89 2.27 7.95 7.62
CA ASP A 89 3.19 6.97 7.03
C ASP A 89 2.48 6.08 5.98
N PRO A 90 2.38 6.54 4.71
CA PRO A 90 1.80 5.74 3.65
C PRO A 90 2.67 4.53 3.26
N ARG A 91 3.97 4.51 3.57
CA ARG A 91 4.85 3.38 3.27
C ARG A 91 4.56 2.22 4.20
N GLY A 92 4.54 2.46 5.52
CA GLY A 92 4.15 1.45 6.49
C GLY A 92 2.72 0.96 6.29
N ALA A 93 1.78 1.86 5.99
CA ALA A 93 0.41 1.50 5.66
C ALA A 93 0.32 0.55 4.45
N ALA A 94 1.04 0.84 3.37
CA ALA A 94 1.08 -0.02 2.19
C ALA A 94 1.63 -1.42 2.51
N ARG A 95 2.66 -1.52 3.36
CA ARG A 95 3.19 -2.82 3.81
C ARG A 95 2.15 -3.62 4.60
N CYS A 96 1.48 -3.01 5.58
CA CYS A 96 0.40 -3.65 6.33
C CYS A 96 -0.70 -4.18 5.41
N TYR A 97 -1.19 -3.35 4.47
CA TYR A 97 -2.21 -3.77 3.52
C TYR A 97 -1.74 -4.89 2.59
N GLY A 98 -0.49 -4.87 2.16
CA GLY A 98 0.13 -5.95 1.39
C GLY A 98 0.20 -7.27 2.17
N ARG A 99 0.59 -7.23 3.45
CA ARG A 99 0.58 -8.41 4.33
C ARG A 99 -0.83 -8.97 4.50
N ALA A 100 -1.81 -8.13 4.79
CA ALA A 100 -3.22 -8.52 4.89
C ALA A 100 -3.73 -9.18 3.60
N LEU A 101 -3.41 -8.61 2.43
CA LEU A 101 -3.77 -9.20 1.14
C LEU A 101 -3.11 -10.55 0.91
N ARG A 102 -1.83 -10.72 1.30
CA ARG A 102 -1.13 -12.00 1.15
C ARG A 102 -1.82 -13.12 1.90
N MET A 103 -2.33 -12.84 3.11
CA MET A 103 -3.10 -13.83 3.88
C MET A 103 -4.40 -14.19 3.17
N LEU A 104 -5.16 -13.18 2.72
CA LEU A 104 -6.46 -13.38 2.09
C LEU A 104 -6.37 -13.99 0.68
N LEU A 105 -5.25 -13.82 -0.04
CA LEU A 105 -5.02 -14.43 -1.35
C LEU A 105 -4.86 -15.96 -1.28
N THR A 106 -4.43 -16.48 -0.14
CA THR A 106 -4.30 -17.94 0.08
C THR A 106 -5.62 -18.63 0.44
N LEU A 107 -6.71 -17.87 0.61
CA LEU A 107 -8.02 -18.41 0.91
C LEU A 107 -8.76 -18.83 -0.38
N PRO A 108 -9.48 -19.97 -0.36
CA PRO A 108 -10.31 -20.38 -1.48
C PRO A 108 -11.44 -19.37 -1.73
N PRO A 109 -11.94 -19.25 -2.97
CA PRO A 109 -13.10 -18.41 -3.27
C PRO A 109 -14.35 -18.90 -2.49
N PRO A 110 -15.31 -18.00 -2.17
CA PRO A 110 -15.44 -16.64 -2.66
C PRO A 110 -14.52 -15.65 -1.93
N ARG A 111 -13.87 -14.80 -2.72
CA ARG A 111 -12.96 -13.79 -2.17
C ARG A 111 -13.76 -12.76 -1.35
N THR A 112 -13.34 -12.52 -0.12
CA THR A 112 -14.10 -11.70 0.84
C THR A 112 -14.18 -10.20 0.46
N PRO A 113 -15.25 -9.48 0.85
CA PRO A 113 -15.37 -8.02 0.70
C PRO A 113 -14.21 -7.24 1.34
N GLY A 114 -13.56 -7.81 2.36
CA GLY A 114 -12.38 -7.23 3.01
C GLY A 114 -11.22 -6.98 2.05
N GLN A 115 -11.06 -7.81 1.01
CA GLN A 115 -10.04 -7.60 -0.01
C GLN A 115 -10.26 -6.31 -0.81
N THR A 116 -11.53 -5.98 -1.12
CA THR A 116 -11.87 -4.74 -1.85
C THR A 116 -11.42 -3.50 -1.09
N VAL A 117 -11.70 -3.46 0.22
CA VAL A 117 -11.30 -2.34 1.09
C VAL A 117 -9.77 -2.23 1.17
N LEU A 118 -9.07 -3.36 1.26
CA LEU A 118 -7.61 -3.39 1.29
C LEU A 118 -7.00 -2.86 0.00
N TYR A 119 -7.47 -3.32 -1.18
CA TYR A 119 -7.01 -2.80 -2.46
C TYR A 119 -7.31 -1.31 -2.63
N ALA A 120 -8.48 -0.85 -2.18
CA ALA A 120 -8.82 0.57 -2.23
C ALA A 120 -7.85 1.41 -1.39
N ASN A 121 -7.58 1.00 -0.15
CA ASN A 121 -6.66 1.72 0.74
C ASN A 121 -5.20 1.64 0.25
N LEU A 122 -4.78 0.49 -0.28
CA LEU A 122 -3.47 0.32 -0.89
C LEU A 122 -3.29 1.25 -2.10
N ALA A 123 -4.30 1.39 -2.97
CA ALA A 123 -4.26 2.34 -4.08
C ALA A 123 -4.08 3.79 -3.62
N ALA A 124 -4.68 4.17 -2.49
CA ALA A 124 -4.48 5.49 -1.89
C ALA A 124 -3.01 5.69 -1.47
N CYS A 125 -2.43 4.70 -0.81
CA CYS A 125 -1.04 4.75 -0.38
C CYS A 125 -0.11 4.81 -1.60
N GLN A 126 -0.32 3.97 -2.61
CA GLN A 126 0.48 3.93 -3.83
C GLN A 126 0.47 5.27 -4.59
N LEU A 127 -0.67 5.96 -4.64
CA LEU A 127 -0.73 7.31 -5.20
C LEU A 127 0.12 8.31 -4.41
N LEU A 128 0.03 8.30 -3.07
CA LEU A 128 0.86 9.17 -2.22
C LEU A 128 2.36 8.88 -2.35
N LEU A 129 2.72 7.63 -2.65
CA LEU A 129 4.09 7.19 -2.86
C LEU A 129 4.61 7.44 -4.28
N GLY A 130 3.81 8.05 -5.16
CA GLY A 130 4.21 8.30 -6.55
C GLY A 130 4.31 7.03 -7.40
N GLN A 131 3.50 6.01 -7.09
CA GLN A 131 3.48 4.72 -7.78
C GLN A 131 2.16 4.52 -8.56
N PRO A 132 1.88 5.34 -9.60
CA PRO A 132 0.58 5.33 -10.27
C PRO A 132 0.29 4.04 -11.05
N GLY A 133 1.33 3.33 -11.53
CA GLY A 133 1.17 2.02 -12.17
C GLY A 133 0.57 0.97 -11.23
N LEU A 134 1.10 0.88 -10.01
CA LEU A 134 0.60 -0.05 -8.99
C LEU A 134 -0.78 0.39 -8.48
N ALA A 135 -1.00 1.70 -8.30
CA ALA A 135 -2.30 2.24 -7.91
C ALA A 135 -3.42 1.86 -8.90
N THR A 136 -3.12 1.93 -10.20
CA THR A 136 -4.06 1.53 -11.26
C THR A 136 -4.48 0.06 -11.11
N GLN A 137 -3.51 -0.84 -10.95
CA GLN A 137 -3.79 -2.28 -10.78
C GLN A 137 -4.62 -2.56 -9.52
N SER A 138 -4.29 -1.90 -8.40
CA SER A 138 -5.07 -2.00 -7.17
C SER A 138 -6.50 -1.50 -7.37
N CYS A 139 -6.70 -0.39 -8.08
CA CYS A 139 -8.03 0.11 -8.41
C CYS A 139 -8.80 -0.84 -9.35
N ASP A 140 -8.14 -1.46 -10.32
CA ASP A 140 -8.79 -2.42 -11.21
C ASP A 140 -9.34 -3.61 -10.43
N ARG A 141 -8.61 -4.13 -9.43
CA ARG A 141 -9.12 -5.18 -8.53
C ARG A 141 -10.35 -4.78 -7.73
N VAL A 142 -10.47 -3.52 -7.37
CA VAL A 142 -11.67 -2.98 -6.71
C VAL A 142 -12.83 -2.94 -7.71
N LEU A 143 -12.59 -2.39 -8.89
CA LEU A 143 -13.61 -2.16 -9.93
C LEU A 143 -14.08 -3.45 -10.62
N GLU A 144 -13.26 -4.52 -10.62
CA GLU A 144 -13.67 -5.87 -11.02
C GLU A 144 -14.85 -6.38 -10.17
N ARG A 145 -14.94 -5.95 -8.91
CA ARG A 145 -16.00 -6.37 -7.97
C ARG A 145 -17.08 -5.35 -7.80
N GLU A 146 -16.67 -4.09 -7.72
CA GLU A 146 -17.54 -2.94 -7.49
C GLU A 146 -17.30 -1.90 -8.58
N PRO A 147 -17.87 -2.08 -9.79
CA PRO A 147 -17.63 -1.18 -10.93
C PRO A 147 -18.03 0.28 -10.65
N GLY A 148 -18.95 0.51 -9.72
CA GLY A 148 -19.41 1.82 -9.28
C GLY A 148 -18.64 2.43 -8.11
N HIS A 149 -17.54 1.82 -7.66
CA HIS A 149 -16.79 2.31 -6.49
C HIS A 149 -16.13 3.67 -6.78
N LEU A 150 -16.79 4.77 -6.40
CA LEU A 150 -16.40 6.14 -6.76
C LEU A 150 -14.95 6.50 -6.37
N LYS A 151 -14.50 6.13 -5.16
CA LYS A 151 -13.11 6.43 -4.75
C LYS A 151 -12.07 5.68 -5.60
N ALA A 152 -12.38 4.48 -6.07
CA ALA A 152 -11.48 3.69 -6.91
C ALA A 152 -11.45 4.25 -8.34
N LEU A 153 -12.61 4.64 -8.89
CA LEU A 153 -12.68 5.36 -10.16
C LEU A 153 -11.88 6.67 -10.12
N TYR A 154 -12.07 7.48 -9.07
CA TYR A 154 -11.32 8.73 -8.90
C TYR A 154 -9.81 8.48 -8.81
N ARG A 155 -9.39 7.55 -7.94
CA ARG A 155 -7.97 7.20 -7.75
C ARG A 155 -7.35 6.63 -9.02
N ARG A 156 -8.07 5.78 -9.76
CA ARG A 156 -7.61 5.26 -11.06
C ARG A 156 -7.49 6.38 -12.08
N GLY A 157 -8.45 7.30 -12.13
CA GLY A 157 -8.37 8.48 -12.99
C GLY A 157 -7.13 9.34 -12.74
N VAL A 158 -6.84 9.61 -11.46
CA VAL A 158 -5.62 10.33 -11.04
C VAL A 158 -4.35 9.54 -11.40
N ALA A 159 -4.34 8.23 -11.19
CA ALA A 159 -3.22 7.37 -11.54
C ALA A 159 -2.95 7.34 -13.05
N GLN A 160 -4.00 7.19 -13.86
CA GLN A 160 -3.92 7.18 -15.32
C GLN A 160 -3.45 8.53 -15.87
N ALA A 161 -3.88 9.64 -15.26
CA ALA A 161 -3.40 10.98 -15.60
C ALA A 161 -1.89 11.11 -15.36
N ALA A 162 -1.41 10.62 -14.22
CA ALA A 162 0.02 10.61 -13.89
C ALA A 162 0.84 9.70 -14.83
N LEU A 163 0.23 8.67 -15.42
CA LEU A 163 0.84 7.80 -16.44
C LEU A 163 0.75 8.38 -17.86
N GLY A 164 0.11 9.53 -18.06
CA GLY A 164 -0.10 10.13 -19.39
C GLY A 164 -1.24 9.51 -20.20
N ASN A 165 -2.02 8.59 -19.62
CA ASN A 165 -3.18 7.96 -20.26
C ASN A 165 -4.43 8.86 -20.10
N LEU A 166 -4.42 10.02 -20.75
CA LEU A 166 -5.36 11.11 -20.49
C LEU A 166 -6.81 10.77 -20.89
N GLU A 167 -7.01 9.94 -21.93
CA GLU A 167 -8.34 9.50 -22.35
C GLU A 167 -8.98 8.60 -21.30
N LYS A 168 -8.21 7.64 -20.76
CA LYS A 168 -8.66 6.73 -19.69
C LYS A 168 -8.95 7.52 -18.40
N ALA A 169 -8.06 8.44 -18.05
CA ALA A 169 -8.26 9.33 -16.91
C ALA A 169 -9.54 10.15 -17.03
N THR A 170 -9.80 10.73 -18.20
CA THR A 170 -11.01 11.50 -18.51
C THR A 170 -12.27 10.64 -18.37
N ALA A 171 -12.24 9.41 -18.90
CA ALA A 171 -13.39 8.51 -18.82
C ALA A 171 -13.75 8.16 -17.36
N ASP A 172 -12.76 7.86 -16.53
CA ASP A 172 -12.98 7.53 -15.12
C ASP A 172 -13.48 8.73 -14.32
N LEU A 173 -12.88 9.91 -14.50
CA LEU A 173 -13.30 11.14 -13.81
C LEU A 173 -14.71 11.58 -14.22
N LYS A 174 -15.10 11.40 -15.49
CA LYS A 174 -16.47 11.64 -15.95
C LYS A 174 -17.47 10.71 -15.27
N LYS A 175 -17.14 9.44 -15.06
CA LYS A 175 -18.01 8.51 -14.31
C LYS A 175 -18.18 8.95 -12.85
N VAL A 176 -17.12 9.44 -12.22
CA VAL A 176 -17.21 10.01 -10.86
C VAL A 176 -18.15 11.20 -10.84
N LEU A 177 -18.01 12.14 -11.79
CA LEU A 177 -18.87 13.33 -11.87
C LEU A 177 -20.31 13.04 -12.31
N ALA A 178 -20.55 11.94 -13.02
CA ALA A 178 -21.90 11.50 -13.33
C ALA A 178 -22.66 11.03 -12.08
N ALA A 179 -21.95 10.41 -11.13
CA ALA A 179 -22.53 9.95 -9.86
C ALA A 179 -22.51 11.04 -8.77
N ASP A 180 -21.48 11.87 -8.73
CA ASP A 180 -21.31 12.98 -7.79
C ASP A 180 -20.88 14.25 -8.55
N PRO A 181 -21.83 15.00 -9.11
CA PRO A 181 -21.55 16.21 -9.89
C PRO A 181 -20.88 17.33 -9.09
N GLN A 182 -21.04 17.33 -7.76
CA GLN A 182 -20.49 18.36 -6.87
C GLN A 182 -19.06 18.03 -6.38
N ASN A 183 -18.48 16.93 -6.84
CA ASN A 183 -17.14 16.52 -6.46
C ASN A 183 -16.06 17.47 -7.00
N ARG A 184 -15.72 18.51 -6.22
CA ARG A 184 -14.72 19.52 -6.61
C ARG A 184 -13.38 18.91 -7.01
N ALA A 185 -12.92 17.91 -6.26
CA ALA A 185 -11.65 17.24 -6.56
C ALA A 185 -11.68 16.57 -7.95
N ALA A 186 -12.76 15.87 -8.31
CA ALA A 186 -12.91 15.28 -9.63
C ALA A 186 -13.04 16.33 -10.74
N GLN A 187 -13.73 17.45 -10.50
CA GLN A 187 -13.83 18.57 -11.45
C GLN A 187 -12.44 19.18 -11.73
N GLU A 188 -11.67 19.47 -10.69
CA GLU A 188 -10.33 20.03 -10.81
C GLU A 188 -9.37 19.08 -11.54
N GLN A 189 -9.38 17.80 -11.18
CA GLN A 189 -8.56 16.79 -11.87
C GLN A 189 -8.95 16.65 -13.33
N LEU A 190 -10.25 16.66 -13.66
CA LEU A 190 -10.71 16.58 -15.03
C LEU A 190 -10.27 17.80 -15.85
N GLY A 191 -10.34 19.00 -15.27
CA GLY A 191 -9.83 20.22 -15.91
C GLY A 191 -8.33 20.14 -16.22
N ARG A 192 -7.53 19.62 -15.28
CA ARG A 192 -6.09 19.38 -15.48
C ARG A 192 -5.82 18.37 -16.60
N VAL A 193 -6.52 17.24 -16.60
CA VAL A 193 -6.36 16.19 -17.63
C VAL A 193 -6.72 16.71 -19.02
N VAL A 194 -7.81 17.45 -19.16
CA VAL A 194 -8.25 18.01 -20.45
C VAL A 194 -7.29 19.06 -20.97
N THR A 195 -6.76 19.92 -20.11
CA THR A 195 -5.78 20.94 -20.50
C THR A 195 -4.45 20.30 -20.92
N GLU A 196 -4.03 19.23 -20.25
CA GLU A 196 -2.84 18.49 -20.63
C GLU A 196 -3.02 17.75 -21.97
N GLY A 197 -4.19 17.16 -22.20
CA GLY A 197 -4.49 16.47 -23.47
C GLY A 197 -4.42 17.40 -24.67
N LYS A 198 -5.02 18.60 -24.55
CA LYS A 198 -4.94 19.63 -25.60
C LYS A 198 -3.50 20.05 -25.90
N LYS A 199 -2.62 20.11 -24.89
CA LYS A 199 -1.21 20.45 -25.08
C LYS A 199 -0.46 19.33 -25.80
N GLN A 200 -0.69 18.07 -25.43
CA GLN A 200 -0.11 16.91 -26.09
C GLN A 200 -0.52 16.85 -27.56
N ASP A 201 -1.82 17.01 -27.86
CA ASP A 201 -2.35 17.01 -29.24
C ASP A 201 -1.73 18.15 -30.08
N ALA A 202 -1.65 19.35 -29.52
CA ALA A 202 -1.04 20.50 -30.19
C ALA A 202 0.48 20.34 -30.38
N GLY A 203 1.15 19.60 -29.50
CA GLY A 203 2.55 19.22 -29.62
C GLY A 203 2.76 18.21 -30.75
N LEU A 204 1.96 17.14 -30.77
CA LEU A 204 1.97 16.12 -31.82
C LEU A 204 1.67 16.71 -33.19
N ALA A 205 0.65 17.56 -33.31
CA ALA A 205 0.30 18.23 -34.57
C ALA A 205 1.44 19.12 -35.10
N ARG A 206 2.15 19.84 -34.21
CA ARG A 206 3.34 20.62 -34.59
C ARG A 206 4.52 19.75 -34.99
N GLY A 207 4.76 18.64 -34.30
CA GLY A 207 5.80 17.67 -34.63
C GLY A 207 5.58 17.03 -36.01
N LEU A 208 4.34 16.61 -36.29
CA LEU A 208 3.97 16.05 -37.58
C LEU A 208 4.16 17.06 -38.72
N ARG A 209 3.73 18.31 -38.55
CA ARG A 209 3.95 19.36 -39.56
C ARG A 209 5.43 19.56 -39.92
N LYS A 210 6.35 19.41 -38.97
CA LYS A 210 7.80 19.53 -39.23
C LYS A 210 8.41 18.31 -39.92
N MET A 211 7.76 17.14 -39.87
CA MET A 211 8.24 15.91 -40.53
C MET A 211 7.78 15.80 -41.99
N PHE A 212 6.70 16.48 -42.36
CA PHE A 212 6.11 16.45 -43.70
C PHE A 212 6.27 17.78 -44.48
N CYS A 213 7.09 18.70 -43.98
CA CYS A 213 7.54 19.91 -44.66
C CYS A 213 9.07 19.85 -44.80
#